data_AF-A0A0C2WZZ8-F1
#
_entry.id   AF-A0A0C2WZZ8-F1
#
_cell.length_a   1.000
_cell.length_b   1.000
_cell.length_c   1.000
_cell.angle_alpha   90.00
_cell.angle_beta   90.00
_cell.angle_gamma   90.00
#
_symmetry.space_group_name_H-M   'P 1'
#
loop_
_entity.id
_entity.type
_entity.pdbx_description
1 polymer ?
#
loop_
_entity_poly.entity_id
_entity_poly.type
_entity_poly.pdbx_seq_one_letter_code
_entity_poly.pdbx_strand_id
1 'polypeptide(L)'
;MYHMSVKNVIRGMYHHRCAVCLSQLPEVSIQSAHIISSGEGIRQLGSSVNMDLLAADYDRSAAPNSMSLCPTCHIGYFTPDLISLCPALPVLNYIHQYLTDTPVADQRPLHEVFDLLRRAAAGHVVNLPIDPTAILPYVPLFVIVVLKPEQLGGRCIPTLHLPPLSILEGNHFVLAPNGTLPTDQNVARIFDVLGIAAAKPPKSVGWIPLSLVDAEFNQQRYWRLTVNAEAILAMLFSQISTASDECAEIRIAKIIYHKLSLQYLQSQPIGGGPSGRGSGGGSGGGGGSGGSGASGRGRGGPSGRGSRGGEPSHKMNLRNRDRDEPTKRGRKIRKVEGALSSRRHHGVRPDNEQVASSFSTAVHDESVQSLEKSESESMSCKSDSDGCGELSSTCILQFIYLLTKMILLCGDLGHHMDLT
;
A
#
# COMPACT_ATOMS: atom_id res chain seq x y z
N MET A 1 28.69 4.92 13.75
CA MET A 1 27.74 4.71 12.62
C MET A 1 26.50 5.51 12.94
N TYR A 2 26.14 6.52 12.14
CA TYR A 2 24.94 7.32 12.40
C TYR A 2 23.71 6.53 11.93
N HIS A 3 22.77 6.25 12.83
CA HIS A 3 21.50 5.64 12.48
C HIS A 3 20.65 6.69 11.76
N MET A 4 20.49 6.57 10.43
CA MET A 4 19.57 7.43 9.69
C MET A 4 18.14 7.10 10.14
N SER A 5 17.31 8.12 10.32
CA SER A 5 15.89 7.90 10.58
C SER A 5 15.21 7.34 9.33
N VAL A 6 14.20 6.49 9.50
CA VAL A 6 13.39 5.96 8.38
C VAL A 6 12.82 7.10 7.52
N LYS A 7 12.40 8.21 8.15
CA LYS A 7 11.93 9.42 7.44
C LYS A 7 12.98 9.97 6.48
N ASN A 8 14.24 10.04 6.90
CA ASN A 8 15.33 10.55 6.05
C ASN A 8 15.64 9.56 4.91
N VAL A 9 15.55 8.25 5.17
CA VAL A 9 15.67 7.23 4.11
C VAL A 9 14.57 7.42 3.06
N ILE A 10 13.31 7.53 3.47
CA ILE A 10 12.18 7.74 2.55
C ILE A 10 12.35 9.04 1.75
N ARG A 11 12.66 10.15 2.41
CA ARG A 11 12.89 11.45 1.74
C ARG A 11 14.03 11.36 0.73
N GLY A 12 15.11 10.66 1.08
CA GLY A 12 16.23 10.39 0.19
C GLY A 12 15.83 9.55 -1.02
N MET A 13 15.07 8.47 -0.82
CA MET A 13 14.56 7.61 -1.91
C MET A 13 13.76 8.42 -2.94
N TYR A 14 12.91 9.34 -2.49
CA TYR A 14 12.11 10.18 -3.39
C TYR A 14 12.78 11.51 -3.77
N HIS A 15 14.07 11.70 -3.48
CA HIS A 15 14.82 12.92 -3.77
C HIS A 15 14.12 14.22 -3.35
N HIS A 16 13.48 14.20 -2.18
CA HIS A 16 12.69 15.32 -1.65
C HIS A 16 11.55 15.79 -2.58
N ARG A 17 10.93 14.87 -3.31
CA ARG A 17 9.75 15.12 -4.14
C ARG A 17 8.52 14.43 -3.58
N CYS A 18 7.35 15.00 -3.87
CA CYS A 18 6.08 14.31 -3.68
C CYS A 18 5.97 13.15 -4.67
N ALA A 19 5.62 11.97 -4.18
CA ALA A 19 5.43 10.75 -4.94
C ALA A 19 4.27 10.86 -5.95
N VAL A 20 3.29 11.72 -5.64
CA VAL A 20 2.07 11.88 -6.44
C VAL A 20 2.22 13.01 -7.47
N CYS A 21 2.49 14.23 -7.02
CA CYS A 21 2.50 15.41 -7.87
C CYS A 21 3.89 15.88 -8.30
N LEU A 22 4.94 15.14 -7.95
CA LEU A 22 6.34 15.37 -8.37
C LEU A 22 6.96 16.71 -7.92
N SER A 23 6.19 17.53 -7.19
CA SER A 23 6.63 18.78 -6.59
C SER A 23 7.82 18.54 -5.67
N GLN A 24 8.90 19.28 -5.91
CA GLN A 24 10.06 19.31 -5.03
C GLN A 24 9.77 20.26 -3.86
N LEU A 25 10.04 19.80 -2.65
CA LEU A 25 9.75 20.55 -1.43
C LEU A 25 10.99 20.68 -0.55
N PRO A 26 11.05 21.72 0.31
CA PRO A 26 11.99 21.74 1.42
C PRO A 26 11.83 20.49 2.29
N GLU A 27 12.93 19.97 2.82
CA GLU A 27 12.94 18.72 3.59
C GLU A 27 11.94 18.74 4.76
N VAL A 28 11.80 19.89 5.43
CA VAL A 28 10.88 20.10 6.56
C VAL A 28 9.41 20.02 6.19
N SER A 29 9.07 20.25 4.92
CA SER A 29 7.68 20.29 4.43
C SER A 29 7.19 18.94 3.91
N ILE A 30 8.09 17.97 3.75
CA ILE A 30 7.77 16.64 3.22
C ILE A 30 7.24 15.73 4.32
N GLN A 31 6.06 15.18 4.06
CA GLN A 31 5.43 14.18 4.89
C GLN A 31 5.87 12.78 4.44
N SER A 32 6.34 11.96 5.38
CA SER A 32 6.55 10.54 5.16
C SER A 32 5.28 9.83 5.58
N ALA A 33 4.46 9.42 4.61
CA ALA A 33 3.21 8.72 4.86
C ALA A 33 3.48 7.21 4.78
N HIS A 34 3.21 6.51 5.89
CA HIS A 34 3.15 5.05 5.87
C HIS A 34 1.87 4.61 5.14
N ILE A 35 1.98 3.64 4.25
CA ILE A 35 0.84 3.05 3.53
C ILE A 35 -0.05 2.32 4.53
N ILE A 36 0.56 1.43 5.31
CA ILE A 36 -0.09 0.80 6.47
C ILE A 36 0.33 1.60 7.70
N SER A 37 -0.59 2.44 8.20
CA SER A 37 -0.33 3.44 9.24
C SER A 37 -0.15 2.82 10.64
N SER A 38 0.27 3.64 11.60
CA SER A 38 0.18 3.28 13.02
C SER A 38 -1.26 3.40 13.53
N GLY A 39 -1.71 2.50 14.41
CA GLY A 39 -3.08 2.46 14.92
C GLY A 39 -3.92 1.46 14.14
N GLU A 40 -4.88 1.94 13.34
CA GLU A 40 -5.76 1.08 12.52
C GLU A 40 -4.98 0.14 11.60
N GLY A 41 -3.78 0.56 11.17
CA GLY A 41 -2.90 -0.30 10.37
C GLY A 41 -2.47 -1.60 11.06
N ILE A 42 -2.56 -1.74 12.39
CA ILE A 42 -2.33 -3.04 13.08
C ILE A 42 -3.45 -4.03 12.74
N ARG A 43 -4.71 -3.58 12.78
CA ARG A 43 -5.87 -4.41 12.43
C ARG A 43 -5.85 -4.76 10.95
N GLN A 44 -5.55 -3.77 10.12
CA GLN A 44 -5.38 -3.94 8.68
C GLN A 44 -4.27 -4.95 8.35
N LEU A 45 -3.11 -4.85 9.01
CA LEU A 45 -2.00 -5.79 8.85
C LEU A 45 -2.43 -7.21 9.25
N GLY A 46 -3.06 -7.37 10.41
CA GLY A 46 -3.57 -8.67 10.86
C GLY A 46 -4.56 -9.28 9.88
N SER A 47 -5.53 -8.50 9.38
CA SER A 47 -6.48 -8.96 8.36
C SER A 47 -5.78 -9.35 7.06
N SER A 48 -4.78 -8.57 6.63
CA SER A 48 -4.08 -8.82 5.36
C SER A 48 -3.16 -10.03 5.43
N VAL A 49 -2.54 -10.28 6.58
CA VAL A 49 -1.77 -11.51 6.84
C VAL A 49 -2.70 -12.72 6.87
N ASN A 50 -3.84 -12.61 7.56
CA ASN A 50 -4.84 -13.69 7.62
C ASN A 50 -5.43 -14.04 6.25
N MET A 51 -5.52 -13.08 5.32
CA MET A 51 -5.98 -13.27 3.95
C MET A 51 -4.84 -13.64 2.99
N ASP A 52 -3.65 -13.99 3.50
CA ASP A 52 -2.46 -14.33 2.72
C ASP A 52 -1.99 -13.23 1.73
N LEU A 53 -2.47 -11.99 1.90
CA LEU A 53 -2.11 -10.84 1.09
C LEU A 53 -0.75 -10.26 1.47
N LEU A 54 -0.42 -10.25 2.76
CA LEU A 54 0.87 -9.81 3.28
C LEU A 54 1.56 -10.97 4.01
N ALA A 55 2.89 -11.01 3.95
CA ALA A 55 3.67 -11.96 4.74
C ALA A 55 3.56 -11.63 6.23
N ALA A 56 3.63 -12.66 7.09
CA ALA A 56 3.55 -12.49 8.54
C ALA A 56 4.69 -11.65 9.13
N ASP A 57 5.84 -11.60 8.44
CA ASP A 57 7.02 -10.81 8.80
C ASP A 57 7.06 -9.42 8.12
N TYR A 58 5.98 -8.98 7.48
CA TYR A 58 5.92 -7.67 6.81
C TYR A 58 6.23 -6.52 7.78
N ASP A 59 7.36 -5.85 7.57
CA ASP A 59 7.79 -4.72 8.39
C ASP A 59 7.13 -3.41 7.92
N ARG A 60 6.04 -3.03 8.60
CA ARG A 60 5.37 -1.74 8.40
C ARG A 60 6.25 -0.50 8.66
N SER A 61 7.35 -0.67 9.40
CA SER A 61 8.31 0.40 9.71
C SER A 61 9.37 0.54 8.62
N ALA A 62 9.43 -0.39 7.67
CA ALA A 62 10.39 -0.35 6.58
C ALA A 62 10.06 0.76 5.57
N ALA A 63 11.10 1.28 4.92
CA ALA A 63 10.95 2.33 3.91
C ALA A 63 10.03 1.94 2.73
N PRO A 64 9.99 0.67 2.25
CA PRO A 64 9.04 0.25 1.21
C PRO A 64 7.55 0.34 1.59
N ASN A 65 7.22 0.42 2.88
CA ASN A 65 5.85 0.68 3.35
C ASN A 65 5.51 2.18 3.39
N SER A 66 6.31 3.04 2.75
CA SER A 66 6.13 4.49 2.87
C SER A 66 6.37 5.23 1.57
N MET A 67 5.72 6.39 1.46
CA MET A 67 5.93 7.32 0.37
C MET A 67 6.11 8.75 0.88
N SER A 68 6.81 9.56 0.09
CA SER A 68 7.02 10.99 0.34
C SER A 68 5.85 11.77 -0.27
N LEU A 69 5.11 12.53 0.53
CA LEU A 69 3.97 13.33 0.05
C LEU A 69 4.13 14.81 0.43
N CYS A 70 3.63 15.69 -0.44
CA CYS A 70 3.42 17.09 -0.08
C CYS A 70 2.21 17.24 0.86
N PRO A 71 2.10 18.34 1.63
CA PRO A 71 0.95 18.58 2.49
C PRO A 71 -0.38 18.55 1.74
N THR A 72 -0.43 19.10 0.52
CA THR A 72 -1.64 19.08 -0.32
C THR A 72 -2.07 17.66 -0.68
N CYS A 73 -1.16 16.80 -1.17
CA CYS A 73 -1.49 15.40 -1.48
C CYS A 73 -1.83 14.62 -0.21
N HIS A 74 -1.03 14.76 0.85
CA HIS A 74 -1.22 14.01 2.09
C HIS A 74 -2.52 14.43 2.80
N ILE A 75 -2.57 15.66 3.31
CA ILE A 75 -3.65 16.15 4.16
C ILE A 75 -4.91 16.44 3.32
N GLY A 76 -4.73 16.94 2.11
CA GLY A 76 -5.85 17.36 1.27
C GLY A 76 -6.59 16.20 0.58
N TYR A 77 -5.94 15.06 0.33
CA TYR A 77 -6.52 14.00 -0.49
C TYR A 77 -6.39 12.59 0.08
N PHE A 78 -5.20 12.17 0.54
CA PHE A 78 -4.99 10.80 1.03
C PHE A 78 -5.53 10.57 2.45
N THR A 79 -5.18 11.45 3.41
CA THR A 79 -5.66 11.34 4.80
C THR A 79 -7.19 11.35 4.95
N PRO A 80 -7.97 12.18 4.22
CA PRO A 80 -9.43 12.14 4.27
C PRO A 80 -10.08 11.00 3.46
N ASP A 81 -9.28 10.08 2.90
CA ASP A 81 -9.70 9.00 2.02
C ASP A 81 -10.54 9.50 0.83
N LEU A 82 -10.14 10.62 0.21
CA LEU A 82 -10.79 11.12 -1.02
C LEU A 82 -10.27 10.36 -2.24
N ILE A 83 -8.98 10.02 -2.22
CA ILE A 83 -8.31 9.22 -3.23
C ILE A 83 -7.46 8.14 -2.57
N SER A 84 -7.13 7.11 -3.33
CA SER A 84 -6.18 6.08 -2.92
C SER A 84 -5.29 5.66 -4.09
N LEU A 85 -4.26 4.88 -3.78
CA LEU A 85 -3.46 4.20 -4.79
C LEU A 85 -4.00 2.79 -5.01
N CYS A 86 -3.89 2.32 -6.24
CA CYS A 86 -4.32 0.98 -6.62
C CYS A 86 -3.29 0.38 -7.58
N PRO A 87 -2.99 -0.93 -7.53
CA PRO A 87 -2.27 -1.58 -8.62
C PRO A 87 -2.98 -1.32 -9.96
N ALA A 88 -2.21 -1.22 -11.05
CA ALA A 88 -2.80 -1.01 -12.37
C ALA A 88 -3.84 -2.09 -12.72
N LEU A 89 -4.90 -1.71 -13.43
CA LEU A 89 -6.00 -2.61 -13.80
C LEU A 89 -5.56 -3.95 -14.42
N PRO A 90 -4.54 -4.02 -15.31
CA PRO A 90 -4.03 -5.30 -15.82
C PRO A 90 -3.52 -6.23 -14.72
N VAL A 91 -2.86 -5.68 -13.69
CA VAL A 91 -2.38 -6.45 -12.53
C VAL A 91 -3.56 -6.94 -11.70
N LEU A 92 -4.56 -6.10 -11.43
CA LEU A 92 -5.76 -6.51 -10.71
C LEU A 92 -6.50 -7.64 -11.45
N ASN A 93 -6.67 -7.52 -12.76
CA ASN A 93 -7.33 -8.54 -13.58
C ASN A 93 -6.55 -9.86 -13.52
N TYR A 94 -5.23 -9.82 -13.58
CA TYR A 94 -4.39 -11.00 -13.42
C TYR A 94 -4.58 -11.65 -12.04
N ILE A 95 -4.60 -10.87 -10.95
CA ILE A 95 -4.80 -11.41 -9.60
C ILE A 95 -6.21 -12.01 -9.47
N HIS A 96 -7.23 -11.34 -9.99
CA HIS A 96 -8.60 -11.87 -10.02
C HIS A 96 -8.68 -13.18 -10.82
N GLN A 97 -8.04 -13.24 -11.98
CA GLN A 97 -7.98 -14.44 -12.81
C GLN A 97 -7.22 -15.56 -12.09
N TYR A 98 -6.07 -15.27 -11.49
CA TYR A 98 -5.29 -16.22 -10.71
C TYR A 98 -6.11 -16.88 -9.60
N LEU A 99 -6.84 -16.08 -8.82
CA LEU A 99 -7.70 -16.60 -7.77
C LEU A 99 -8.88 -17.44 -8.31
N THR A 100 -9.28 -17.23 -9.57
CA THR A 100 -10.44 -17.87 -10.22
C THR A 100 -10.09 -19.16 -10.94
N ASP A 101 -9.03 -19.13 -11.72
CA ASP A 101 -8.70 -20.20 -12.64
C ASP A 101 -7.74 -21.22 -11.99
N THR A 102 -6.99 -20.82 -10.97
CA THR A 102 -6.08 -21.71 -10.25
C THR A 102 -6.85 -22.53 -9.20
N PRO A 103 -6.75 -23.87 -9.18
CA PRO A 103 -7.34 -24.68 -8.12
C PRO A 103 -6.85 -24.25 -6.74
N VAL A 104 -7.72 -24.22 -5.73
CA VAL A 104 -7.37 -23.75 -4.37
C VAL A 104 -6.16 -24.50 -3.78
N ALA A 105 -6.01 -25.79 -4.08
CA ALA A 105 -4.86 -26.59 -3.64
C ALA A 105 -3.52 -26.14 -4.25
N ASP A 106 -3.55 -25.49 -5.41
CA ASP A 106 -2.38 -25.00 -6.15
C ASP A 106 -2.17 -23.48 -5.97
N GLN A 107 -3.12 -22.79 -5.32
CA GLN A 107 -3.01 -21.37 -5.01
C GLN A 107 -1.95 -21.16 -3.93
N ARG A 108 -0.93 -20.37 -4.28
CA ARG A 108 0.03 -19.75 -3.36
C ARG A 108 -0.55 -18.48 -2.73
N PRO A 109 -0.07 -18.10 -1.53
CA PRO A 109 -0.31 -16.80 -0.93
C PRO A 109 -0.05 -15.64 -1.91
N LEU A 110 -0.87 -14.60 -1.87
CA LEU A 110 -0.74 -13.50 -2.84
C LEU A 110 0.56 -12.72 -2.70
N HIS A 111 1.11 -12.57 -1.48
CA HIS A 111 2.42 -11.93 -1.32
C HIS A 111 3.52 -12.68 -2.09
N GLU A 112 3.50 -14.02 -2.12
CA GLU A 112 4.42 -14.82 -2.94
C GLU A 112 4.16 -14.64 -4.44
N VAL A 113 2.89 -14.52 -4.85
CA VAL A 113 2.53 -14.25 -6.25
C VAL A 113 3.09 -12.89 -6.69
N PHE A 114 2.94 -11.84 -5.86
CA PHE A 114 3.52 -10.53 -6.15
C PHE A 114 5.06 -10.58 -6.20
N ASP A 115 5.72 -11.35 -5.33
CA ASP A 115 7.17 -11.58 -5.42
C ASP A 115 7.59 -12.25 -6.72
N LEU A 116 6.85 -13.28 -7.16
CA LEU A 116 7.08 -13.94 -8.44
C LEU A 116 6.86 -12.98 -9.62
N LEU A 117 5.82 -12.14 -9.58
CA LEU A 117 5.57 -11.11 -10.59
C LEU A 117 6.71 -10.07 -10.64
N ARG A 118 7.21 -9.62 -9.48
CA ARG A 118 8.38 -8.73 -9.42
C ARG A 118 9.63 -9.37 -10.01
N ARG A 119 9.88 -10.66 -9.70
CA ARG A 119 11.01 -11.42 -10.26
C ARG A 119 10.87 -11.59 -11.78
N ALA A 120 9.67 -11.88 -12.26
CA ALA A 120 9.38 -11.97 -13.70
C ALA A 120 9.62 -10.64 -14.41
N ALA A 121 9.15 -9.52 -13.83
CA ALA A 121 9.39 -8.19 -14.37
C ALA A 121 10.88 -7.80 -14.40
N ALA A 122 11.70 -8.41 -13.54
CA ALA A 122 13.16 -8.28 -13.55
C ALA A 122 13.87 -9.26 -14.53
N GLY A 123 13.11 -10.02 -15.33
CA GLY A 123 13.63 -10.95 -16.33
C GLY A 123 13.96 -12.34 -15.81
N HIS A 124 13.58 -12.69 -14.57
CA HIS A 124 13.75 -14.05 -14.08
C HIS A 124 12.64 -14.98 -14.58
N VAL A 125 13.00 -16.21 -14.93
CA VAL A 125 12.01 -17.26 -15.21
C VAL A 125 11.29 -17.63 -13.92
N VAL A 126 9.96 -17.57 -13.93
CA VAL A 126 9.11 -17.95 -12.80
C VAL A 126 8.08 -18.97 -13.23
N ASN A 127 7.63 -19.80 -12.29
CA ASN A 127 6.58 -20.77 -12.51
C ASN A 127 5.28 -20.26 -11.87
N LEU A 128 4.49 -19.54 -12.66
CA LEU A 128 3.13 -19.11 -12.29
C LEU A 128 2.13 -19.89 -13.15
N PRO A 129 0.94 -20.23 -12.61
CA PRO A 129 -0.04 -21.03 -13.34
C PRO A 129 -0.66 -20.29 -14.53
N ILE A 130 -0.59 -18.95 -14.53
CA ILE A 130 -1.03 -18.08 -15.63
C ILE A 130 0.20 -17.34 -16.15
N ASP A 131 0.34 -17.22 -17.46
CA ASP A 131 1.45 -16.48 -18.08
C ASP A 131 1.37 -14.98 -17.70
N PRO A 132 2.35 -14.44 -16.95
CA PRO A 132 2.33 -13.05 -16.53
C PRO A 132 2.86 -12.08 -17.59
N THR A 133 3.32 -12.57 -18.75
CA THR A 133 4.09 -11.77 -19.73
C THR A 133 3.41 -10.46 -20.11
N ALA A 134 2.10 -10.48 -20.35
CA ALA A 134 1.33 -9.31 -20.75
C ALA A 134 1.20 -8.23 -19.65
N ILE A 135 1.34 -8.60 -18.37
CA ILE A 135 1.16 -7.67 -17.24
C ILE A 135 2.47 -7.15 -16.66
N LEU A 136 3.62 -7.75 -17.01
CA LEU A 136 4.93 -7.35 -16.49
C LEU A 136 5.23 -5.84 -16.59
N PRO A 137 4.85 -5.12 -17.66
CA PRO A 137 5.09 -3.68 -17.76
C PRO A 137 4.36 -2.86 -16.69
N TYR A 138 3.27 -3.42 -16.15
CA TYR A 138 2.36 -2.77 -15.22
C TYR A 138 2.61 -3.14 -13.75
N VAL A 139 3.39 -4.19 -13.47
CA VAL A 139 3.69 -4.64 -12.10
C VAL A 139 4.23 -3.53 -11.18
N PRO A 140 5.16 -2.65 -11.61
CA PRO A 140 5.65 -1.56 -10.76
C PRO A 140 4.80 -0.28 -10.86
N LEU A 141 3.64 -0.33 -11.53
CA LEU A 141 2.81 0.82 -11.84
C LEU A 141 1.52 0.81 -11.02
N PHE A 142 1.18 1.99 -10.51
CA PHE A 142 -0.02 2.24 -9.72
C PHE A 142 -0.90 3.26 -10.42
N VAL A 143 -2.18 3.28 -10.12
CA VAL A 143 -3.12 4.34 -10.52
C VAL A 143 -3.66 5.04 -9.29
N ILE A 144 -4.10 6.28 -9.44
CA ILE A 144 -4.91 6.96 -8.43
C ILE A 144 -6.37 6.62 -8.71
N VAL A 145 -7.05 6.10 -7.69
CA VAL A 145 -8.49 5.86 -7.73
C VAL A 145 -9.20 6.89 -6.86
N VAL A 146 -10.35 7.36 -7.32
CA VAL A 146 -11.21 8.30 -6.60
C VAL A 146 -12.20 7.51 -5.76
N LEU A 147 -12.14 7.68 -4.43
CA LEU A 147 -13.01 6.96 -3.51
C LEU A 147 -14.34 7.68 -3.30
N LYS A 148 -14.32 9.03 -3.29
CA LYS A 148 -15.46 9.91 -3.01
C LYS A 148 -15.64 10.95 -4.12
N PRO A 149 -16.13 10.54 -5.31
CA PRO A 149 -16.19 11.41 -6.50
C PRO A 149 -17.04 12.68 -6.29
N GLU A 150 -18.07 12.61 -5.47
CA GLU A 150 -18.96 13.72 -5.14
C GLU A 150 -18.25 14.87 -4.42
N GLN A 151 -17.13 14.59 -3.75
CA GLN A 151 -16.31 15.59 -3.04
C GLN A 151 -15.19 16.17 -3.93
N LEU A 152 -14.96 15.60 -5.10
CA LEU A 152 -13.87 15.96 -6.01
C LEU A 152 -14.33 16.61 -7.32
N GLY A 153 -15.59 17.05 -7.41
CA GLY A 153 -16.13 17.77 -8.57
C GLY A 153 -15.23 18.93 -9.02
N GLY A 154 -14.68 18.83 -10.24
CA GLY A 154 -13.77 19.83 -10.84
C GLY A 154 -12.44 20.05 -10.11
N ARG A 155 -12.04 19.13 -9.23
CA ARG A 155 -10.78 19.23 -8.48
C ARG A 155 -9.63 18.60 -9.25
N CYS A 156 -8.45 19.19 -9.09
CA CYS A 156 -7.21 18.70 -9.69
C CYS A 156 -6.02 18.89 -8.74
N ILE A 157 -4.96 18.12 -8.95
CA ILE A 157 -3.68 18.26 -8.26
C ILE A 157 -2.68 18.94 -9.20
N PRO A 158 -2.12 20.11 -8.87
CA PRO A 158 -1.08 20.73 -9.68
C PRO A 158 0.22 19.90 -9.65
N THR A 159 0.87 19.79 -10.79
CA THR A 159 2.23 19.22 -10.92
C THR A 159 3.16 20.21 -11.63
N LEU A 160 4.41 20.28 -11.16
CA LEU A 160 5.47 21.09 -11.80
C LEU A 160 6.25 20.31 -12.87
N HIS A 161 5.97 19.01 -12.98
CA HIS A 161 6.63 18.10 -13.91
C HIS A 161 5.59 17.13 -14.47
N LEU A 162 4.67 17.62 -15.32
CA LEU A 162 3.78 16.77 -16.09
C LEU A 162 4.62 15.91 -17.05
N PRO A 163 4.69 14.58 -16.85
CA PRO A 163 5.51 13.72 -17.71
C PRO A 163 4.98 13.74 -19.14
N PRO A 164 5.83 13.59 -20.17
CA PRO A 164 5.36 13.38 -21.54
C PRO A 164 4.56 12.08 -21.65
N LEU A 165 3.83 11.92 -22.75
CA LEU A 165 3.13 10.67 -23.05
C LEU A 165 4.15 9.55 -23.27
N SER A 166 3.81 8.36 -22.81
CA SER A 166 4.55 7.12 -23.06
C SER A 166 3.63 6.12 -23.72
N ILE A 167 4.17 5.32 -24.64
CA ILE A 167 3.47 4.23 -25.31
C ILE A 167 4.08 2.90 -24.89
N LEU A 168 3.27 1.86 -24.72
CA LEU A 168 3.76 0.51 -24.48
C LEU A 168 4.30 -0.08 -25.80
N GLU A 169 5.61 -0.35 -25.85
CA GLU A 169 6.26 -1.07 -26.94
C GLU A 169 6.90 -2.36 -26.40
N GLY A 170 6.39 -3.50 -26.86
CA GLY A 170 6.74 -4.79 -26.28
C GLY A 170 6.38 -4.83 -24.79
N ASN A 171 7.36 -5.09 -23.93
CA ASN A 171 7.16 -5.19 -22.48
C ASN A 171 7.58 -3.93 -21.69
N HIS A 172 7.72 -2.78 -22.36
CA HIS A 172 8.19 -1.56 -21.71
C HIS A 172 7.47 -0.31 -22.21
N PHE A 173 7.23 0.63 -21.30
CA PHE A 173 6.78 1.98 -21.67
C PHE A 173 7.97 2.80 -22.16
N VAL A 174 7.86 3.35 -23.36
CA VAL A 174 8.85 4.25 -23.97
C VAL A 174 8.20 5.60 -24.30
N LEU A 175 9.01 6.62 -24.59
CA LEU A 175 8.49 7.94 -24.96
C LEU A 175 7.64 7.85 -26.23
N ALA A 176 6.42 8.39 -26.18
CA ALA A 176 5.53 8.37 -27.33
C ALA A 176 6.05 9.30 -28.45
N PRO A 177 5.87 8.92 -29.73
CA PRO A 177 6.13 9.80 -30.86
C PRO A 177 5.35 11.12 -30.81
N ASN A 178 5.83 12.13 -31.53
CA ASN A 178 5.07 13.38 -31.68
C ASN A 178 3.73 13.11 -32.40
N GLY A 179 2.65 13.68 -31.89
CA GLY A 179 1.30 13.54 -32.46
C GLY A 179 0.48 12.38 -31.87
N THR A 180 1.05 11.54 -31.00
CA THR A 180 0.30 10.54 -30.24
C THR A 180 -0.78 11.21 -29.37
N LEU A 181 -2.01 10.68 -29.40
CA LEU A 181 -3.11 11.22 -28.63
C LEU A 181 -3.11 10.63 -27.21
N PRO A 182 -3.47 11.40 -26.17
CA PRO A 182 -3.53 10.91 -24.79
C PRO A 182 -4.54 9.79 -24.53
N THR A 183 -5.48 9.60 -25.45
CA THR A 183 -6.57 8.61 -25.39
C THR A 183 -6.30 7.38 -26.25
N ASP A 184 -5.17 7.33 -26.95
CA ASP A 184 -4.78 6.16 -27.74
C ASP A 184 -4.58 4.94 -26.83
N GLN A 185 -4.82 3.74 -27.36
CA GLN A 185 -4.63 2.51 -26.61
C GLN A 185 -3.16 2.35 -26.22
N ASN A 186 -2.92 1.89 -24.99
CA ASN A 186 -1.59 1.69 -24.41
C ASN A 186 -0.73 2.96 -24.29
N VAL A 187 -1.35 4.13 -24.37
CA VAL A 187 -0.69 5.42 -24.13
C VAL A 187 -1.04 5.91 -22.73
N ALA A 188 -0.02 6.27 -21.96
CA ALA A 188 -0.18 6.76 -20.60
C ALA A 188 0.88 7.81 -20.24
N ARG A 189 0.60 8.64 -19.24
CA ARG A 189 1.65 9.42 -18.56
C ARG A 189 2.20 8.62 -17.39
N ILE A 190 3.52 8.44 -17.34
CA ILE A 190 4.20 7.73 -16.25
C ILE A 190 4.84 8.75 -15.30
N PHE A 191 4.25 8.89 -14.12
CA PHE A 191 4.77 9.67 -13.00
C PHE A 191 5.86 8.86 -12.29
N ASP A 192 7.11 9.06 -12.72
CA ASP A 192 8.30 8.39 -12.18
C ASP A 192 9.19 9.39 -11.43
N VAL A 193 9.11 9.37 -10.11
CA VAL A 193 9.90 10.27 -9.25
C VAL A 193 11.40 10.05 -9.41
N LEU A 194 11.81 8.77 -9.50
CA LEU A 194 13.21 8.39 -9.61
C LEU A 194 13.76 8.77 -10.99
N GLY A 195 12.98 8.49 -12.04
CA GLY A 195 13.29 8.90 -13.40
C GLY A 195 13.47 10.41 -13.52
N ILE A 196 12.58 11.21 -12.93
CA ILE A 196 12.68 12.68 -12.94
C ILE A 196 13.88 13.17 -12.14
N ALA A 197 14.16 12.58 -10.97
CA ALA A 197 15.31 12.97 -10.18
C ALA A 197 16.64 12.69 -10.90
N ALA A 198 16.72 11.57 -11.63
CA ALA A 198 17.88 11.18 -12.42
C ALA A 198 18.05 12.05 -13.67
N ALA A 199 16.99 12.24 -14.46
CA ALA A 199 17.05 12.94 -15.74
C ALA A 199 17.03 14.47 -15.61
N LYS A 200 16.50 15.01 -14.50
CA LYS A 200 16.30 16.45 -14.25
C LYS A 200 15.66 17.18 -15.44
N PRO A 201 14.50 16.72 -15.94
CA PRO A 201 13.87 17.34 -17.09
C PRO A 201 13.44 18.79 -16.77
N PRO A 202 13.26 19.65 -17.81
CA PRO A 202 12.67 20.96 -17.65
C PRO A 202 11.32 20.89 -16.91
N LYS A 203 10.98 21.98 -16.21
CA LYS A 203 9.66 22.11 -15.56
C LYS A 203 8.58 22.14 -16.65
N SER A 204 7.54 21.35 -16.47
CA SER A 204 6.36 21.27 -17.33
C SER A 204 5.17 21.33 -16.40
N VAL A 205 4.53 22.49 -16.30
CA VAL A 205 3.39 22.68 -15.40
C VAL A 205 2.17 21.98 -16.00
N GLY A 206 1.43 21.27 -15.17
CA GLY A 206 0.20 20.61 -15.58
C GLY A 206 -0.70 20.28 -14.40
N TRP A 207 -1.80 19.60 -14.70
CA TRP A 207 -2.84 19.24 -13.75
C TRP A 207 -3.09 17.73 -13.79
N ILE A 208 -3.32 17.16 -12.61
CA ILE A 208 -3.77 15.77 -12.45
C ILE A 208 -5.27 15.86 -12.13
N PRO A 209 -6.17 15.59 -13.08
CA PRO A 209 -7.61 15.66 -12.84
C PRO A 209 -8.04 14.57 -11.85
N LEU A 210 -8.96 14.92 -10.96
CA LEU A 210 -9.56 14.00 -9.98
C LEU A 210 -11.08 13.83 -10.18
N SER A 211 -11.63 14.40 -11.25
CA SER A 211 -13.07 14.41 -11.50
C SER A 211 -13.39 13.89 -12.90
N LEU A 212 -14.42 13.04 -13.00
CA LEU A 212 -14.92 12.50 -14.28
C LEU A 212 -15.41 13.59 -15.25
N VAL A 213 -15.75 14.78 -14.74
CA VAL A 213 -16.19 15.91 -15.57
C VAL A 213 -15.04 16.56 -16.34
N ASP A 214 -13.79 16.34 -15.91
CA ASP A 214 -12.61 16.85 -16.61
C ASP A 214 -12.33 15.97 -17.83
N ALA A 215 -12.27 16.57 -19.02
CA ALA A 215 -11.98 15.83 -20.26
C ALA A 215 -10.64 15.06 -20.21
N GLU A 216 -9.67 15.56 -19.43
CA GLU A 216 -8.39 14.89 -19.23
C GLU A 216 -8.44 13.71 -18.25
N PHE A 217 -9.53 13.51 -17.49
CA PHE A 217 -9.65 12.43 -16.51
C PHE A 217 -9.52 11.06 -17.17
N ASN A 218 -10.04 10.92 -18.39
CA ASN A 218 -9.98 9.68 -19.16
C ASN A 218 -8.58 9.34 -19.70
N GLN A 219 -7.58 10.23 -19.54
CA GLN A 219 -6.20 9.90 -19.91
C GLN A 219 -5.61 8.91 -18.91
N GLN A 220 -4.96 7.87 -19.41
CA GLN A 220 -4.30 6.89 -18.56
C GLN A 220 -3.07 7.49 -17.87
N ARG A 221 -2.99 7.33 -16.55
CA ARG A 221 -1.89 7.84 -15.72
C ARG A 221 -1.43 6.75 -14.78
N TYR A 222 -0.12 6.53 -14.77
CA TYR A 222 0.51 5.56 -13.90
C TYR A 222 1.56 6.22 -13.02
N TRP A 223 1.68 5.77 -11.79
CA TRP A 223 2.72 6.15 -10.85
C TRP A 223 3.68 5.00 -10.69
N ARG A 224 4.97 5.24 -10.97
CA ARG A 224 6.02 4.26 -10.69
C ARG A 224 6.57 4.56 -9.31
N LEU A 225 6.29 3.68 -8.35
CA LEU A 225 6.63 3.85 -6.94
C LEU A 225 7.47 2.66 -6.46
N THR A 226 8.26 2.88 -5.41
CA THR A 226 9.10 1.82 -4.79
C THR A 226 8.35 1.01 -3.74
N VAL A 227 7.03 1.18 -3.66
CA VAL A 227 6.20 0.59 -2.63
C VAL A 227 5.64 -0.74 -3.10
N ASN A 228 5.41 -1.65 -2.16
CA ASN A 228 4.93 -2.99 -2.47
C ASN A 228 3.45 -2.96 -2.92
N ALA A 229 3.14 -3.65 -4.01
CA ALA A 229 1.79 -3.65 -4.58
C ALA A 229 0.76 -4.30 -3.64
N GLU A 230 1.15 -5.36 -2.93
CA GLU A 230 0.36 -6.01 -1.91
C GLU A 230 0.02 -5.08 -0.74
N ALA A 231 0.92 -4.16 -0.37
CA ALA A 231 0.68 -3.17 0.69
C ALA A 231 -0.30 -2.08 0.24
N ILE A 232 -0.19 -1.64 -1.01
CA ILE A 232 -1.14 -0.71 -1.62
C ILE A 232 -2.53 -1.35 -1.71
N LEU A 233 -2.60 -2.61 -2.14
CA LEU A 233 -3.87 -3.34 -2.21
C LEU A 233 -4.48 -3.55 -0.82
N ALA A 234 -3.68 -3.87 0.19
CA ALA A 234 -4.12 -3.97 1.58
C ALA A 234 -4.70 -2.64 2.10
N MET A 235 -4.08 -1.51 1.76
CA MET A 235 -4.55 -0.16 2.12
C MET A 235 -5.86 0.18 1.42
N LEU A 236 -5.95 -0.12 0.14
CA LEU A 236 -7.20 0.01 -0.60
C LEU A 236 -8.32 -0.85 0.03
N PHE A 237 -8.06 -2.10 0.43
CA PHE A 237 -9.06 -2.98 1.05
C PHE A 237 -9.68 -2.40 2.32
N SER A 238 -8.93 -1.62 3.11
CA SER A 238 -9.50 -0.93 4.27
C SER A 238 -10.43 0.24 3.93
N GLN A 239 -10.34 0.78 2.70
CA GLN A 239 -11.07 1.98 2.28
C GLN A 239 -12.24 1.67 1.33
N ILE A 240 -12.17 0.57 0.56
CA ILE A 240 -13.13 0.26 -0.52
C ILE A 240 -14.56 -0.01 -0.06
N SER A 241 -14.79 -0.32 1.22
CA SER A 241 -16.15 -0.60 1.73
C SER A 241 -17.11 0.58 1.53
N THR A 242 -16.59 1.80 1.46
CA THR A 242 -17.36 3.03 1.27
C THR A 242 -17.21 3.64 -0.12
N ALA A 243 -16.37 3.05 -0.98
CA ALA A 243 -16.01 3.62 -2.28
C ALA A 243 -17.06 3.32 -3.36
N SER A 244 -17.23 4.24 -4.31
CA SER A 244 -18.10 4.07 -5.48
C SER A 244 -17.61 2.95 -6.43
N ASP A 245 -18.54 2.24 -7.07
CA ASP A 245 -18.27 1.17 -8.04
C ASP A 245 -18.10 1.67 -9.50
N GLU A 246 -18.11 2.99 -9.70
CA GLU A 246 -17.93 3.62 -11.02
C GLU A 246 -16.56 3.31 -11.64
N CYS A 247 -15.53 3.15 -10.82
CA CYS A 247 -14.16 2.86 -11.26
C CYS A 247 -13.92 1.35 -11.36
N ALA A 248 -13.43 0.89 -12.52
CA ALA A 248 -13.19 -0.53 -12.79
C ALA A 248 -12.20 -1.15 -11.80
N GLU A 249 -11.15 -0.42 -11.43
CA GLU A 249 -10.14 -0.83 -10.46
C GLU A 249 -10.76 -1.09 -9.08
N ILE A 250 -11.64 -0.21 -8.60
CA ILE A 250 -12.33 -0.37 -7.32
C ILE A 250 -13.23 -1.61 -7.36
N ARG A 251 -13.99 -1.79 -8.44
CA ARG A 251 -14.87 -2.95 -8.60
C ARG A 251 -14.09 -4.27 -8.58
N ILE A 252 -12.99 -4.37 -9.32
CA ILE A 252 -12.15 -5.58 -9.31
C ILE A 252 -11.48 -5.77 -7.95
N ALA A 253 -10.99 -4.71 -7.31
CA ALA A 253 -10.41 -4.79 -5.97
C ALA A 253 -11.42 -5.33 -4.94
N LYS A 254 -12.69 -4.90 -4.98
CA LYS A 254 -13.77 -5.46 -4.14
C LYS A 254 -14.00 -6.95 -4.39
N ILE A 255 -14.01 -7.38 -5.66
CA ILE A 255 -14.15 -8.81 -6.00
C ILE A 255 -12.99 -9.62 -5.41
N ILE A 256 -11.75 -9.15 -5.56
CA ILE A 256 -10.58 -9.80 -4.97
C ILE A 256 -10.70 -9.87 -3.44
N TYR A 257 -11.05 -8.75 -2.79
CA TYR A 257 -11.23 -8.68 -1.34
C TYR A 257 -12.27 -9.69 -0.83
N HIS A 258 -13.45 -9.75 -1.44
CA HIS A 258 -14.51 -10.68 -1.06
C HIS A 258 -14.08 -12.13 -1.23
N LYS A 259 -13.35 -12.43 -2.32
CA LYS A 259 -12.87 -13.77 -2.59
C LYS A 259 -11.85 -14.26 -1.55
N LEU A 260 -10.87 -13.43 -1.23
CA LEU A 260 -9.90 -13.73 -0.17
C LEU A 260 -10.57 -13.87 1.19
N SER A 261 -11.55 -13.01 1.50
CA SER A 261 -12.33 -13.08 2.74
C SER A 261 -13.10 -14.40 2.86
N LEU A 262 -13.73 -14.86 1.78
CA LEU A 262 -14.45 -16.13 1.76
C LEU A 262 -13.51 -17.33 1.91
N GLN A 263 -12.35 -17.31 1.23
CA GLN A 263 -11.32 -18.35 1.38
C GLN A 263 -10.81 -18.42 2.82
N TYR A 264 -10.55 -17.28 3.44
CA TYR A 264 -10.16 -17.21 4.85
C TYR A 264 -11.23 -17.81 5.77
N LEU A 265 -12.50 -17.47 5.58
CA LEU A 265 -13.59 -18.04 6.39
C LEU A 265 -13.76 -19.55 6.20
N GLN A 266 -13.46 -20.07 5.01
CA GLN A 266 -13.51 -21.50 4.70
C GLN A 266 -12.31 -22.28 5.24
N SER A 267 -11.15 -21.63 5.38
CA SER A 267 -9.93 -22.26 5.91
C SER A 267 -9.88 -22.30 7.43
N GLN A 268 -10.68 -21.45 8.10
CA GLN A 268 -10.85 -21.56 9.55
C GLN A 268 -11.43 -22.94 9.86
N PRO A 269 -10.77 -23.76 10.71
CA PRO A 269 -11.36 -25.01 11.14
C PRO A 269 -12.72 -24.69 11.74
N ILE A 270 -13.75 -25.43 11.33
CA ILE A 270 -15.09 -25.38 11.93
C ILE A 270 -14.94 -25.98 13.34
N GLY A 271 -14.26 -25.24 14.19
CA GLY A 271 -13.67 -25.67 15.43
C GLY A 271 -14.68 -25.50 16.53
N GLY A 272 -15.39 -26.60 16.81
CA GLY A 272 -16.04 -26.85 18.08
C GLY A 272 -17.16 -25.89 18.39
N GLY A 273 -18.39 -26.28 18.04
CA GLY A 273 -19.55 -25.79 18.77
C GLY A 273 -19.26 -25.87 20.28
N PRO A 274 -19.77 -24.92 21.09
CA PRO A 274 -19.46 -24.84 22.51
C PRO A 274 -19.68 -26.22 23.09
N SER A 275 -18.59 -26.90 23.44
CA SER A 275 -18.68 -28.17 24.15
C SER A 275 -19.47 -27.83 25.40
N GLY A 276 -20.72 -28.29 25.39
CA GLY A 276 -21.67 -27.99 26.44
C GLY A 276 -20.98 -28.24 27.75
N ARG A 277 -20.78 -27.17 28.51
CA ARG A 277 -20.73 -27.27 29.96
C ARG A 277 -22.08 -27.85 30.34
N GLY A 278 -22.15 -29.17 30.32
CA GLY A 278 -23.12 -29.91 31.09
C GLY A 278 -22.94 -29.43 32.52
N SER A 279 -23.88 -28.59 32.94
CA SER A 279 -24.20 -28.34 34.33
C SER A 279 -24.59 -29.67 34.97
N GLY A 280 -23.60 -30.48 35.29
CA GLY A 280 -23.71 -31.54 36.28
C GLY A 280 -23.60 -30.89 37.64
N GLY A 281 -24.74 -30.70 38.30
CA GLY A 281 -24.80 -30.27 39.69
C GLY A 281 -23.99 -31.21 40.58
N GLY A 282 -23.15 -30.61 41.42
CA GLY A 282 -22.34 -31.32 42.41
C GLY A 282 -22.19 -30.45 43.64
N SER A 283 -23.10 -30.67 44.59
CA SER A 283 -23.13 -30.07 45.92
C SER A 283 -21.93 -30.49 46.79
N GLY A 284 -21.52 -29.61 47.70
CA GLY A 284 -20.63 -29.88 48.84
C GLY A 284 -19.27 -29.20 48.67
N GLY A 285 -18.70 -28.47 49.64
CA GLY A 285 -18.97 -28.31 51.06
C GLY A 285 -17.61 -28.04 51.73
N GLY A 286 -17.58 -27.16 52.75
CA GLY A 286 -16.40 -26.89 53.60
C GLY A 286 -15.33 -26.03 52.91
N GLY A 287 -14.84 -24.94 53.48
CA GLY A 287 -14.42 -24.73 54.86
C GLY A 287 -12.90 -24.56 54.85
N GLY A 288 -12.36 -23.50 55.43
CA GLY A 288 -10.90 -23.40 55.61
C GLY A 288 -10.34 -21.99 55.60
N SER A 289 -10.21 -21.45 56.81
CA SER A 289 -9.56 -20.20 57.19
C SER A 289 -8.06 -20.13 56.88
N GLY A 290 -7.57 -18.91 56.68
CA GLY A 290 -6.36 -18.41 57.36
C GLY A 290 -5.01 -18.56 56.65
N GLY A 291 -4.19 -17.51 56.71
CA GLY A 291 -2.75 -17.65 56.46
C GLY A 291 -2.03 -16.40 56.00
N SER A 292 -1.79 -15.47 56.93
CA SER A 292 -0.80 -14.39 56.82
C SER A 292 0.63 -14.95 56.85
N GLY A 293 1.57 -14.31 56.14
CA GLY A 293 3.02 -14.52 56.33
C GLY A 293 3.82 -14.24 55.05
N ALA A 294 4.45 -13.08 54.91
CA ALA A 294 5.76 -12.70 55.48
C ALA A 294 6.97 -13.26 54.72
N SER A 295 7.70 -12.33 54.09
CA SER A 295 9.17 -12.20 54.04
C SER A 295 10.04 -13.45 53.75
N GLY A 296 10.83 -13.37 52.68
CA GLY A 296 11.96 -14.26 52.45
C GLY A 296 12.97 -13.70 51.46
N ARG A 297 13.92 -12.89 51.97
CA ARG A 297 15.19 -12.59 51.29
C ARG A 297 16.01 -13.89 51.17
N GLY A 298 16.81 -14.03 50.11
CA GLY A 298 18.14 -14.62 50.26
C GLY A 298 18.61 -15.60 49.20
N ARG A 299 19.69 -15.18 48.52
CA ARG A 299 20.91 -15.94 48.23
C ARG A 299 20.82 -17.22 47.37
N GLY A 300 21.38 -17.09 46.17
CA GLY A 300 22.74 -17.59 45.92
C GLY A 300 22.86 -18.99 45.31
N GLY A 301 23.75 -19.10 44.32
CA GLY A 301 24.45 -20.35 43.99
C GLY A 301 24.36 -20.78 42.53
N PRO A 302 25.48 -20.73 41.78
CA PRO A 302 25.63 -21.39 40.48
C PRO A 302 26.34 -22.75 40.65
N SER A 303 25.85 -23.83 40.01
CA SER A 303 26.66 -25.04 39.75
C SER A 303 25.95 -26.05 38.84
N GLY A 304 26.77 -26.77 38.06
CA GLY A 304 26.41 -27.95 37.24
C GLY A 304 26.61 -27.67 35.75
N ARG A 305 27.73 -27.98 35.07
CA ARG A 305 28.73 -29.08 35.13
C ARG A 305 28.18 -30.44 34.71
N GLY A 306 28.68 -30.93 33.56
CA GLY A 306 28.52 -32.29 33.01
C GLY A 306 27.82 -32.25 31.64
N SER A 307 28.23 -32.88 30.54
CA SER A 307 29.30 -33.85 30.19
C SER A 307 29.44 -33.78 28.65
N ARG A 308 30.63 -33.68 28.04
CA ARG A 308 31.58 -34.73 27.66
C ARG A 308 31.01 -35.90 26.83
N GLY A 309 31.56 -36.04 25.61
CA GLY A 309 31.58 -37.23 24.75
C GLY A 309 30.83 -37.01 23.43
N GLY A 310 31.36 -37.21 22.23
CA GLY A 310 32.65 -37.72 21.78
C GLY A 310 32.70 -37.64 20.24
N GLU A 311 33.88 -37.33 19.74
CA GLU A 311 34.44 -37.43 18.38
C GLU A 311 34.26 -38.82 17.70
N PRO A 312 34.74 -39.11 16.45
CA PRO A 312 35.41 -38.26 15.45
C PRO A 312 35.05 -38.51 13.95
N SER A 313 35.67 -37.70 13.07
CA SER A 313 36.22 -38.03 11.74
C SER A 313 35.28 -38.26 10.54
N HIS A 314 35.37 -37.36 9.55
CA HIS A 314 35.94 -37.72 8.24
C HIS A 314 36.52 -36.47 7.53
N LYS A 315 37.82 -36.56 7.21
CA LYS A 315 38.59 -35.62 6.39
C LYS A 315 38.25 -35.83 4.91
N MET A 316 38.05 -34.75 4.17
CA MET A 316 38.41 -34.71 2.75
C MET A 316 39.23 -33.45 2.46
N ASN A 317 40.51 -33.71 2.15
CA ASN A 317 41.43 -32.77 1.53
C ASN A 317 41.13 -32.71 0.03
N LEU A 318 40.90 -31.53 -0.52
CA LEU A 318 41.19 -31.24 -1.92
C LEU A 318 42.04 -29.98 -1.99
N ARG A 319 43.34 -30.21 -2.18
CA ARG A 319 44.25 -29.25 -2.80
C ARG A 319 43.96 -29.28 -4.30
N ASN A 320 43.83 -28.11 -4.91
CA ASN A 320 44.50 -27.85 -6.18
C ASN A 320 44.87 -26.37 -6.27
N ARG A 321 46.16 -26.15 -6.52
CA ARG A 321 46.78 -24.90 -6.95
C ARG A 321 46.62 -24.81 -8.46
N ASP A 322 46.48 -23.58 -8.95
CA ASP A 322 47.13 -22.95 -10.13
C ASP A 322 46.39 -21.61 -10.31
N ARG A 323 46.91 -20.44 -9.91
CA ARG A 323 48.11 -19.70 -10.32
C ARG A 323 48.06 -19.31 -11.80
N ASP A 324 47.51 -18.13 -12.08
CA ASP A 324 47.98 -17.27 -13.17
C ASP A 324 47.88 -15.78 -12.80
N GLU A 325 48.87 -15.05 -13.29
CA GLU A 325 49.35 -13.74 -12.84
C GLU A 325 48.56 -12.50 -13.32
N PRO A 326 48.81 -11.31 -12.71
CA PRO A 326 48.22 -10.04 -13.10
C PRO A 326 49.13 -9.22 -14.03
N THR A 327 48.59 -8.77 -15.17
CA THR A 327 49.29 -7.79 -16.03
C THR A 327 49.04 -6.36 -15.56
N LYS A 328 50.14 -5.70 -15.13
CA LYS A 328 50.30 -4.27 -14.90
C LYS A 328 50.38 -3.50 -16.24
N ARG A 329 49.73 -2.33 -16.31
CA ARG A 329 50.06 -1.08 -17.06
C ARG A 329 49.01 -0.06 -16.61
N GLY A 330 49.25 1.10 -16.00
CA GLY A 330 50.41 1.98 -15.93
C GLY A 330 50.12 3.28 -16.70
N ARG A 331 49.57 4.32 -16.06
CA ARG A 331 49.88 5.73 -16.44
C ARG A 331 49.45 6.80 -15.42
N LYS A 332 50.48 7.40 -14.82
CA LYS A 332 50.75 8.80 -14.41
C LYS A 332 49.60 9.81 -14.19
N ILE A 333 49.51 10.25 -12.93
CA ILE A 333 49.79 11.61 -12.38
C ILE A 333 49.27 12.82 -13.19
N ARG A 334 48.38 13.60 -12.55
CA ARG A 334 48.59 15.05 -12.33
C ARG A 334 48.02 15.49 -10.99
N LYS A 335 48.92 16.04 -10.18
CA LYS A 335 48.76 16.67 -8.88
C LYS A 335 48.44 18.15 -9.14
N VAL A 336 47.39 18.71 -8.56
CA VAL A 336 47.25 20.16 -8.38
C VAL A 336 46.80 20.39 -6.94
N GLU A 337 47.66 21.09 -6.21
CA GLU A 337 47.49 21.56 -4.85
C GLU A 337 46.58 22.78 -4.83
N GLY A 338 45.81 22.94 -3.75
CA GLY A 338 45.01 24.13 -3.47
C GLY A 338 44.45 24.05 -2.06
N ALA A 339 45.18 24.64 -1.13
CA ALA A 339 44.96 24.62 0.32
C ALA A 339 43.87 25.61 0.81
N LEU A 340 43.62 25.54 2.12
CA LEU A 340 42.87 26.46 3.02
C LEU A 340 41.35 26.16 3.07
N SER A 341 40.66 26.10 4.21
CA SER A 341 40.93 26.67 5.52
C SER A 341 40.12 25.95 6.61
N SER A 342 40.71 25.82 7.79
CA SER A 342 40.10 25.41 9.05
C SER A 342 38.96 26.34 9.48
N ARG A 343 37.89 25.77 10.07
CA ARG A 343 37.26 26.35 11.28
C ARG A 343 36.40 25.32 12.02
N ARG A 344 36.83 25.02 13.24
CA ARG A 344 36.06 24.37 14.30
C ARG A 344 35.06 25.38 14.85
N HIS A 345 33.84 24.96 15.14
CA HIS A 345 33.05 25.54 16.23
C HIS A 345 32.30 24.44 16.98
N HIS A 346 32.52 24.43 18.29
CA HIS A 346 31.72 23.74 19.28
C HIS A 346 30.34 24.40 19.40
N GLY A 347 29.34 23.59 19.74
CA GLY A 347 28.43 23.98 20.82
C GLY A 347 26.93 23.94 20.51
N VAL A 348 26.23 23.33 21.48
CA VAL A 348 24.88 23.63 21.95
C VAL A 348 23.71 22.88 21.29
N ARG A 349 23.27 21.83 22.00
CA ARG A 349 21.87 21.36 22.06
C ARG A 349 21.01 22.42 22.77
N PRO A 350 19.74 22.55 22.37
CA PRO A 350 18.68 22.49 23.37
C PRO A 350 17.54 21.54 22.98
N ASP A 351 16.94 20.99 24.03
CA ASP A 351 15.78 20.13 24.04
C ASP A 351 14.47 20.92 23.80
N ASN A 352 13.48 20.18 23.32
CA ASN A 352 12.04 20.21 23.62
C ASN A 352 11.17 21.48 23.48
N GLU A 353 10.15 21.27 22.64
CA GLU A 353 8.71 21.50 22.87
C GLU A 353 8.09 22.91 22.80
N GLN A 354 6.89 22.89 22.22
CA GLN A 354 5.83 23.90 22.15
C GLN A 354 5.98 25.02 21.11
N VAL A 355 5.37 24.78 19.94
CA VAL A 355 4.76 25.88 19.16
C VAL A 355 3.32 25.49 18.86
N ALA A 356 2.41 26.12 19.59
CA ALA A 356 1.02 26.27 19.22
C ALA A 356 0.96 27.12 17.94
N SER A 357 0.37 26.58 16.87
CA SER A 357 0.11 27.34 15.65
C SER A 357 -1.28 27.96 15.73
N SER A 358 -1.35 29.15 16.31
CA SER A 358 -2.45 30.07 16.14
C SER A 358 -2.37 30.69 14.74
N PHE A 359 -3.36 30.42 13.88
CA PHE A 359 -3.66 31.30 12.75
C PHE A 359 -5.14 31.65 12.80
N SER A 360 -5.42 32.82 13.37
CA SER A 360 -6.62 33.60 13.09
C SER A 360 -6.53 34.11 11.66
N THR A 361 -7.55 33.83 10.86
CA THR A 361 -7.85 34.61 9.66
C THR A 361 -9.25 35.14 9.83
N ALA A 362 -9.34 36.41 10.20
CA ALA A 362 -10.54 37.20 10.02
C ALA A 362 -10.71 37.40 8.50
N VAL A 363 -11.84 36.96 7.95
CA VAL A 363 -12.28 37.38 6.63
C VAL A 363 -13.70 37.91 6.82
N HIS A 364 -13.85 39.19 6.49
CA HIS A 364 -15.11 39.87 6.42
C HIS A 364 -16.01 39.22 5.36
N ASP A 365 -17.24 38.99 5.79
CA ASP A 365 -18.40 38.58 5.00
C ASP A 365 -19.12 39.82 4.44
N GLU A 366 -20.09 39.55 3.56
CA GLU A 366 -21.05 40.43 2.88
C GLU A 366 -20.59 40.99 1.52
N SER A 367 -21.31 40.84 0.40
CA SER A 367 -22.73 40.47 0.19
C SER A 367 -22.96 40.18 -1.32
N VAL A 368 -23.73 39.14 -1.69
CA VAL A 368 -25.12 39.17 -2.24
C VAL A 368 -25.20 39.92 -3.60
N GLN A 369 -25.64 39.37 -4.75
CA GLN A 369 -26.99 38.88 -5.09
C GLN A 369 -27.06 38.39 -6.57
N SER A 370 -28.19 37.72 -6.91
CA SER A 370 -28.73 37.26 -8.22
C SER A 370 -28.30 35.84 -8.61
N LEU A 371 -29.11 34.78 -8.50
CA LEU A 371 -30.56 34.59 -8.66
C LEU A 371 -31.03 34.78 -10.11
N GLU A 372 -30.76 33.77 -10.94
CA GLU A 372 -31.56 33.51 -12.14
C GLU A 372 -32.03 32.06 -12.18
N LYS A 373 -33.30 31.99 -12.55
CA LYS A 373 -34.25 30.89 -12.53
C LYS A 373 -34.38 30.45 -13.99
N SER A 374 -34.20 29.17 -14.30
CA SER A 374 -34.75 28.60 -15.53
C SER A 374 -35.28 27.20 -15.28
N GLU A 375 -36.59 27.11 -15.49
CA GLU A 375 -37.39 25.89 -15.64
C GLU A 375 -37.18 25.32 -17.07
N SER A 376 -37.80 24.17 -17.32
CA SER A 376 -37.90 23.39 -18.57
C SER A 376 -36.74 22.39 -18.77
N GLU A 377 -36.96 21.13 -19.14
CA GLU A 377 -38.13 20.46 -19.67
C GLU A 377 -37.94 18.94 -19.54
N SER A 378 -39.03 18.23 -19.27
CA SER A 378 -39.11 16.78 -19.23
C SER A 378 -39.01 16.17 -20.64
N MET A 379 -37.99 15.35 -20.90
CA MET A 379 -38.00 14.39 -22.01
C MET A 379 -37.99 12.96 -21.49
N SER A 380 -39.15 12.33 -21.63
CA SER A 380 -39.37 10.90 -21.53
C SER A 380 -38.75 10.22 -22.74
N CYS A 381 -37.72 9.40 -22.52
CA CYS A 381 -37.21 8.46 -23.50
C CYS A 381 -37.52 7.04 -23.02
N LYS A 382 -38.53 6.43 -23.64
CA LYS A 382 -38.68 4.97 -23.66
C LYS A 382 -37.55 4.40 -24.50
N SER A 383 -36.81 3.45 -23.94
CA SER A 383 -35.99 2.53 -24.72
C SER A 383 -36.12 1.15 -24.09
N ASP A 384 -36.90 0.31 -24.75
CA ASP A 384 -36.86 -1.13 -24.66
C ASP A 384 -35.48 -1.60 -25.16
N SER A 385 -34.77 -2.37 -24.34
CA SER A 385 -33.76 -3.31 -24.85
C SER A 385 -33.57 -4.45 -23.86
N ASP A 386 -34.17 -5.57 -24.24
CA ASP A 386 -33.95 -6.92 -23.73
C ASP A 386 -32.47 -7.26 -23.57
N GLY A 387 -32.14 -8.00 -22.51
CA GLY A 387 -30.82 -8.64 -22.38
C GLY A 387 -30.25 -8.73 -20.98
N CYS A 388 -31.05 -8.85 -19.91
CA CYS A 388 -30.54 -9.28 -18.61
C CYS A 388 -30.32 -10.80 -18.64
N GLY A 389 -29.05 -11.20 -18.78
CA GLY A 389 -28.64 -12.57 -18.47
C GLY A 389 -29.05 -12.92 -17.05
N GLU A 390 -29.75 -14.04 -16.91
CA GLU A 390 -30.16 -14.59 -15.62
C GLU A 390 -28.94 -14.77 -14.72
N LEU A 391 -28.74 -13.84 -13.79
CA LEU A 391 -27.95 -14.10 -12.61
C LEU A 391 -28.64 -15.25 -11.87
N SER A 392 -27.99 -16.42 -11.90
CA SER A 392 -28.46 -17.62 -11.22
C SER A 392 -29.03 -17.28 -9.84
N SER A 393 -30.26 -17.71 -9.58
CA SER A 393 -30.98 -17.53 -8.31
C SER A 393 -30.11 -17.88 -7.09
N THR A 394 -29.14 -18.78 -7.25
CA THR A 394 -28.15 -19.13 -6.23
C THR A 394 -27.23 -17.97 -5.82
N CYS A 395 -26.80 -17.11 -6.75
CA CYS A 395 -25.94 -15.96 -6.44
C CYS A 395 -26.67 -14.89 -5.63
N ILE A 396 -27.96 -14.67 -5.91
CA ILE A 396 -28.79 -13.71 -5.18
C ILE A 396 -29.04 -14.23 -3.75
N LEU A 397 -29.37 -15.50 -3.59
CA LEU A 397 -29.58 -16.11 -2.27
C LEU A 397 -28.30 -16.12 -1.42
N GLN A 398 -27.15 -16.35 -2.03
CA GLN A 398 -25.86 -16.36 -1.34
C GLN A 398 -25.42 -14.94 -0.93
N PHE A 399 -25.73 -13.94 -1.75
CA PHE A 399 -25.53 -12.53 -1.41
C PHE A 399 -26.45 -12.07 -0.27
N ILE A 400 -27.74 -12.42 -0.31
CA ILE A 400 -28.70 -12.10 0.76
C ILE A 400 -28.28 -12.78 2.07
N TYR A 401 -27.83 -14.03 2.03
CA TYR A 401 -27.35 -14.75 3.21
C TYR A 401 -26.13 -14.08 3.85
N LEU A 402 -25.15 -13.65 3.04
CA LEU A 402 -23.96 -12.94 3.52
C LEU A 402 -24.32 -11.56 4.08
N LEU A 403 -25.21 -10.82 3.43
CA LEU A 403 -25.68 -9.51 3.90
C LEU A 403 -26.41 -9.64 5.24
N THR A 404 -27.26 -10.66 5.39
CA THR A 404 -28.00 -10.93 6.64
C THR A 404 -27.05 -11.32 7.77
N LYS A 405 -26.02 -12.13 7.49
CA LYS A 405 -24.97 -12.45 8.48
C LYS A 405 -24.19 -11.21 8.90
N MET A 406 -23.85 -10.31 7.96
CA MET A 406 -23.16 -9.06 8.30
C MET A 406 -24.02 -8.16 9.18
N ILE A 407 -25.32 -8.00 8.87
CA ILE A 407 -26.23 -7.18 9.67
C ILE A 407 -26.38 -7.75 11.10
N LEU A 408 -26.48 -9.08 11.23
CA LEU A 408 -26.55 -9.72 12.54
C LEU A 408 -25.24 -9.57 13.35
N LEU A 409 -24.09 -9.62 12.69
CA LEU A 409 -22.79 -9.40 13.34
C LEU A 409 -22.57 -7.94 13.75
N CYS A 410 -23.16 -6.98 13.03
CA CYS A 410 -23.10 -5.57 13.38
C CYS A 410 -24.17 -5.15 14.42
N GLY A 411 -25.30 -5.86 14.49
CA GLY A 411 -26.38 -5.59 15.45
C GLY A 411 -26.02 -5.90 16.91
N ASP A 412 -25.13 -6.86 17.15
CA ASP A 412 -24.70 -7.24 18.50
C ASP A 412 -23.71 -6.25 19.17
N LEU A 413 -23.25 -5.22 18.44
CA LEU A 413 -22.42 -4.15 19.00
C LEU A 413 -23.22 -2.95 19.53
N GLY A 414 -24.55 -2.97 19.39
CA GLY A 414 -25.43 -1.84 19.72
C GLY A 414 -26.05 -1.81 21.12
N HIS A 415 -25.88 -2.85 21.96
CA HIS A 415 -26.65 -2.98 23.21
C HIS A 415 -25.91 -2.68 24.52
N HIS A 416 -24.75 -2.00 24.48
CA HIS A 416 -23.98 -1.75 25.71
C HIS A 416 -23.55 -0.29 25.95
N MET A 417 -24.36 0.69 25.55
CA MET A 417 -24.24 2.06 26.08
C MET A 417 -25.61 2.65 26.40
N ASP A 418 -26.04 2.46 27.65
CA ASP A 418 -26.76 3.49 28.42
C ASP A 418 -26.89 3.01 29.88
N LEU A 419 -26.23 3.73 30.80
CA LEU A 419 -26.62 4.07 32.18
C LEU A 419 -25.40 4.60 32.97
N THR A 420 -25.17 5.91 32.89
CA THR A 420 -24.84 6.80 34.03
C THR A 420 -25.13 8.23 33.63
#